data_AF-A0A432G6G9-F1
#
_entry.id   AF-A0A432G6G9-F1
#
_cell.length_a   1.000
_cell.length_b   1.000
_cell.length_c   1.000
_cell.angle_alpha   90.00
_cell.angle_beta   90.00
_cell.angle_gamma   90.00
#
_symmetry.space_group_name_H-M   'P 1'
#
loop_
_entity.id
_entity.type
_entity.pdbx_description
1 polymer ?
#
loop_
_entity_poly.entity_id
_entity_poly.type
_entity_poly.pdbx_seq_one_letter_code
_entity_poly.pdbx_strand_id
1 'polypeptide(L)'
;MTDSNPAKGAEELPEEPPRRLTALDSYQGRYLILATLLILALLAIAWFGHNYVSKVTGAQVARLEKRTNLQQQLRQGMRELQNIEEWLHRQLIEPGLRQKTSLEEQIQRLRTKLTDLQRQLPEGEQKALLETVLQTRLNRFATDAEGFLRISHDNRLRFPSTEIMQTRMRDKAATFTEIITDALDELRDQHDGSTELLLDGYRLHDTWQKILSEFRLLVANRFGVFADDPLAGMQARAGNIEIYMAHLQQELKRLEKMPAPEGTLYLEPET
;
A
#
# COMPACT_ATOMS: atom_id res chain seq x y z
N MET A 1 -9.37 129.59 -38.91
CA MET A 1 -9.44 128.83 -37.65
C MET A 1 -8.41 127.73 -37.77
N THR A 2 -7.17 127.97 -37.31
CA THR A 2 -6.64 127.53 -36.00
C THR A 2 -6.68 125.99 -35.91
N ASP A 3 -5.61 125.25 -35.68
CA ASP A 3 -4.34 125.56 -35.01
C ASP A 3 -3.35 124.40 -35.24
N SER A 4 -2.09 124.75 -35.01
CA SER A 4 -0.86 123.98 -34.82
C SER A 4 -1.02 122.74 -33.92
N ASN A 5 -0.27 121.64 -34.16
CA ASN A 5 0.92 121.27 -33.35
C ASN A 5 1.47 119.87 -33.77
N PRO A 6 2.79 119.61 -33.65
CA PRO A 6 3.50 118.41 -34.09
C PRO A 6 3.88 117.47 -32.93
N ALA A 7 4.22 116.21 -33.24
CA ALA A 7 4.97 115.33 -32.33
C ALA A 7 5.63 114.22 -33.17
N LYS A 8 6.97 114.26 -33.28
CA LYS A 8 7.94 113.42 -32.55
C LYS A 8 8.04 112.00 -33.09
N GLY A 9 9.14 111.78 -33.82
CA GLY A 9 9.68 110.46 -34.10
C GLY A 9 10.15 109.78 -32.81
N ALA A 10 9.82 108.50 -32.72
CA ALA A 10 10.44 107.54 -31.81
C ALA A 10 11.13 106.49 -32.71
N GLU A 11 12.44 106.36 -32.53
CA GLU A 11 13.24 105.27 -33.08
C GLU A 11 12.78 103.94 -32.46
N GLU A 12 12.22 103.05 -33.29
CA GLU A 12 11.99 101.65 -32.94
C GLU A 12 13.19 100.79 -33.35
N LEU A 13 13.62 99.97 -32.41
CA LEU A 13 14.71 98.98 -32.50
C LEU A 13 14.46 97.95 -33.62
N PRO A 14 15.52 97.38 -34.23
CA PRO A 14 15.35 96.33 -35.22
C PRO A 14 14.90 95.03 -34.53
N GLU A 15 13.66 94.61 -34.81
CA GLU A 15 13.16 93.27 -34.52
C GLU A 15 13.99 92.23 -35.29
N GLU A 16 14.65 91.30 -34.57
CA GLU A 16 15.19 90.09 -35.19
C GLU A 16 14.03 89.26 -35.77
N PRO A 17 14.11 88.82 -37.04
CA PRO A 17 13.07 88.02 -37.63
C PRO A 17 12.95 86.68 -36.88
N PRO A 18 11.73 86.21 -36.59
CA PRO A 18 11.55 84.91 -35.95
C PRO A 18 12.20 83.84 -36.83
N ARG A 19 13.11 83.05 -36.26
CA ARG A 19 13.67 81.84 -36.88
C ARG A 19 12.53 80.86 -37.16
N ARG A 20 11.83 81.07 -38.27
CA ARG A 20 10.85 80.13 -38.80
C ARG A 20 11.61 78.89 -39.21
N LEU A 21 11.24 77.75 -38.64
CA LEU A 21 11.69 76.42 -39.06
C LEU A 21 11.21 76.19 -40.51
N THR A 22 11.98 76.66 -41.49
CA THR A 22 11.71 76.61 -42.93
C THR A 22 11.63 75.18 -43.50
N ALA A 23 11.90 74.16 -42.68
CA ALA A 23 11.79 72.76 -43.08
C ALA A 23 10.33 72.26 -43.22
N LEU A 24 9.33 72.94 -42.66
CA LEU A 24 7.93 72.47 -42.64
C LEU A 24 7.05 72.95 -43.82
N ASP A 25 7.50 73.96 -44.55
CA ASP A 25 6.75 74.51 -45.70
C ASP A 25 7.06 73.82 -47.03
N SER A 26 8.13 73.02 -47.09
CA SER A 26 8.46 72.20 -48.26
C SER A 26 7.71 70.87 -48.22
N TYR A 27 7.08 70.48 -49.34
CA TYR A 27 6.48 69.15 -49.51
C TYR A 27 7.47 68.03 -49.16
N GLN A 28 8.75 68.19 -49.50
CA GLN A 28 9.80 67.22 -49.20
C GLN A 28 10.04 67.06 -47.69
N GLY A 29 9.95 68.17 -46.92
CA GLY A 29 10.11 68.14 -45.46
C GLY A 29 8.98 67.39 -44.76
N ARG A 30 7.73 67.53 -45.25
CA ARG A 30 6.57 66.80 -44.72
C ARG A 30 6.68 65.29 -44.96
N TYR A 31 7.13 64.88 -46.14
CA TYR A 31 7.40 63.46 -46.43
C TYR A 31 8.54 62.89 -45.59
N LEU A 32 9.60 63.68 -45.34
CA LEU A 32 10.72 63.25 -44.51
C LEU A 32 10.28 63.05 -43.06
N ILE A 33 9.47 63.95 -42.50
CA ILE A 33 8.88 63.79 -41.17
C ILE A 33 7.98 62.55 -41.12
N LEU A 34 7.08 62.36 -42.09
CA LEU A 34 6.21 61.19 -42.18
C LEU A 34 7.01 59.88 -42.24
N ALA A 35 8.05 59.82 -43.08
CA ALA A 35 8.92 58.66 -43.19
C ALA A 35 9.68 58.38 -41.88
N THR A 36 10.19 59.43 -41.22
CA THR A 36 10.89 59.28 -39.94
C THR A 36 9.94 58.80 -38.84
N LEU A 37 8.72 59.32 -38.80
CA LEU A 37 7.69 58.91 -37.85
C LEU A 37 7.26 57.46 -38.10
N LEU A 38 7.15 57.05 -39.37
CA LEU A 38 6.89 55.66 -39.76
C LEU A 38 8.03 54.73 -39.32
N ILE A 39 9.29 55.11 -39.53
CA ILE A 39 10.47 54.35 -39.09
C ILE A 39 10.49 54.22 -37.57
N LEU A 40 10.23 55.31 -36.84
CA LEU A 40 10.11 55.31 -35.38
C LEU A 40 8.98 54.41 -34.90
N ALA A 41 7.82 54.45 -35.56
CA ALA A 41 6.69 53.58 -35.24
C ALA A 41 7.05 52.10 -35.47
N LEU A 42 7.71 51.76 -36.58
CA LEU A 42 8.18 50.40 -36.86
C LEU A 42 9.21 49.91 -35.84
N LEU A 43 10.18 50.77 -35.47
CA LEU A 43 11.15 50.45 -34.41
C LEU A 43 10.49 50.25 -33.06
N ALA A 44 9.51 51.09 -32.70
CA ALA A 44 8.74 50.93 -31.47
C ALA A 44 7.98 49.60 -31.47
N ILE A 45 7.29 49.26 -32.56
CA ILE A 45 6.57 47.98 -32.69
C ILE A 45 7.53 46.80 -32.58
N ALA A 46 8.68 46.84 -33.26
CA ALA A 46 9.68 45.78 -33.19
C ALA A 46 10.25 45.61 -31.77
N TRP A 47 10.54 46.72 -31.08
CA TRP A 47 11.03 46.72 -29.71
C TRP A 47 9.98 46.20 -28.72
N PHE A 48 8.73 46.64 -28.84
CA PHE A 48 7.62 46.12 -28.03
C PHE A 48 7.35 44.64 -28.30
N GLY A 49 7.38 44.21 -29.56
CA GLY A 49 7.24 42.81 -29.95
C GLY A 49 8.33 41.93 -29.34
N HIS A 50 9.60 42.36 -29.42
CA HIS A 50 10.72 41.64 -28.83
C HIS A 50 10.60 41.53 -27.30
N ASN A 51 10.28 42.63 -26.62
CA ASN A 51 10.11 42.64 -25.17
C ASN A 51 8.88 41.84 -24.70
N TYR A 52 7.82 41.83 -25.48
CA TYR A 52 6.62 41.05 -25.16
C TYR A 52 6.88 39.54 -25.36
N VAL A 53 7.45 39.16 -26.51
CA VAL A 53 7.78 37.76 -26.81
C VAL A 53 8.79 37.21 -25.80
N SER A 54 9.82 37.96 -25.42
CA SER A 54 10.81 37.48 -24.44
C SER A 54 10.18 37.23 -23.06
N LYS A 55 9.29 38.13 -22.60
CA LYS A 55 8.56 37.97 -21.33
C LYS A 55 7.58 36.79 -21.37
N VAL A 56 6.80 36.67 -22.43
CA VAL A 56 5.82 35.58 -22.60
C VAL A 56 6.52 34.23 -22.74
N THR A 57 7.60 34.16 -23.54
CA THR A 57 8.39 32.94 -23.75
C THR A 57 9.05 32.50 -22.45
N GLY A 58 9.69 33.42 -21.70
CA GLY A 58 10.28 33.11 -20.39
C GLY A 58 9.25 32.57 -19.39
N ALA A 59 8.06 33.17 -19.34
CA ALA A 59 6.98 32.68 -18.48
C ALA A 59 6.45 31.30 -18.90
N GLN A 60 6.38 31.00 -20.20
CA GLN A 60 5.96 29.68 -20.70
C GLN A 60 7.02 28.60 -20.42
N VAL A 61 8.31 28.90 -20.65
CA VAL A 61 9.42 27.99 -20.34
C VAL A 61 9.45 27.66 -18.85
N ALA A 62 9.33 28.66 -17.97
CA ALA A 62 9.29 28.44 -16.53
C ALA A 62 8.09 27.57 -16.08
N ARG A 63 6.93 27.69 -16.75
CA ARG A 63 5.77 26.82 -16.47
C ARG A 63 6.00 25.39 -16.96
N LEU A 64 6.60 25.21 -18.13
CA LEU A 64 6.94 23.89 -18.68
C LEU A 64 7.96 23.17 -17.79
N GLU A 65 8.98 23.89 -17.32
CA GLU A 65 9.99 23.35 -16.41
C GLU A 65 9.36 22.90 -15.08
N LYS A 66 8.53 23.75 -14.45
CA LYS A 66 7.76 23.38 -13.25
C LYS A 66 6.91 22.13 -13.47
N ARG A 67 6.15 22.09 -14.58
CA ARG A 67 5.30 20.94 -14.90
C ARG A 67 6.13 19.66 -15.09
N THR A 68 7.26 19.75 -15.77
CA THR A 68 8.14 18.60 -16.01
C THR A 68 8.74 18.08 -14.71
N ASN A 69 9.19 18.98 -13.83
CA ASN A 69 9.71 18.62 -12.51
C ASN A 69 8.65 17.95 -11.63
N LEU A 70 7.43 18.46 -11.59
CA LEU A 70 6.31 17.85 -10.86
C LEU A 70 5.98 16.45 -11.40
N GLN A 71 5.93 16.29 -12.73
CA GLN A 71 5.70 14.98 -13.35
C GLN A 71 6.81 13.98 -13.03
N GLN A 72 8.07 14.42 -13.03
CA GLN A 72 9.20 13.57 -12.66
C GLN A 72 9.13 13.12 -11.20
N GLN A 73 8.81 14.02 -10.27
CA GLN A 73 8.65 13.68 -8.85
C GLN A 73 7.49 12.72 -8.62
N LEU A 74 6.35 12.93 -9.28
CA LEU A 74 5.23 12.01 -9.23
C LEU A 74 5.61 10.61 -9.72
N ARG A 75 6.32 10.51 -10.86
CA ARG A 75 6.85 9.23 -11.37
C ARG A 75 7.83 8.59 -10.41
N GLN A 76 8.65 9.36 -9.71
CA GLN A 76 9.56 8.83 -8.69
C GLN A 76 8.80 8.31 -7.47
N GLY A 77 7.73 8.98 -7.03
CA GLY A 77 6.87 8.50 -5.95
C GLY A 77 6.13 7.21 -6.31
N MET A 78 5.56 7.13 -7.52
CA MET A 78 4.90 5.92 -8.01
C MET A 78 5.86 4.72 -8.09
N ARG A 79 7.12 4.95 -8.52
CA ARG A 79 8.14 3.89 -8.52
C ARG A 79 8.47 3.39 -7.13
N GLU A 80 8.58 4.27 -6.13
CA GLU A 80 8.82 3.80 -4.75
C GLU A 80 7.63 3.01 -4.20
N LEU A 81 6.39 3.43 -4.51
CA LEU A 81 5.21 2.67 -4.12
C LEU A 81 5.20 1.27 -4.74
N GLN A 82 5.50 1.17 -6.03
CA GLN A 82 5.59 -0.11 -6.72
C GLN A 82 6.71 -0.99 -6.14
N ASN A 83 7.87 -0.41 -5.81
CA ASN A 83 8.95 -1.15 -5.15
C ASN A 83 8.50 -1.73 -3.81
N ILE A 84 7.76 -0.95 -3.01
CA ILE A 84 7.20 -1.41 -1.73
C ILE A 84 6.18 -2.54 -1.95
N GLU A 85 5.32 -2.42 -2.97
CA GLU A 85 4.33 -3.44 -3.30
C GLU A 85 5.00 -4.76 -3.72
N GLU A 86 5.96 -4.70 -4.65
CA GLU A 86 6.75 -5.86 -5.08
C GLU A 86 7.55 -6.48 -3.92
N TRP A 87 7.97 -5.65 -2.98
CA TRP A 87 8.64 -6.09 -1.76
C TRP A 87 7.68 -6.85 -0.84
N LEU A 88 6.47 -6.31 -0.60
CA LEU A 88 5.43 -6.96 0.20
C LEU A 88 4.97 -8.28 -0.42
N HIS A 89 4.77 -8.32 -1.75
CA HIS A 89 4.44 -9.54 -2.47
C HIS A 89 5.54 -10.61 -2.32
N ARG A 90 6.82 -10.22 -2.38
CA ARG A 90 7.91 -11.16 -2.13
C ARG A 90 7.90 -11.69 -0.70
N GLN A 91 7.62 -10.86 0.31
CA GLN A 91 7.49 -11.32 1.69
C GLN A 91 6.29 -12.24 1.91
N LEU A 92 5.23 -12.11 1.10
CA LEU A 92 4.10 -13.03 1.12
C LEU A 92 4.49 -14.44 0.63
N ILE A 93 5.26 -14.48 -0.46
CA ILE A 93 5.69 -15.73 -1.11
C ILE A 93 6.81 -16.40 -0.31
N GLU A 94 7.83 -15.63 0.09
CA GLU A 94 9.03 -16.12 0.76
C GLU A 94 9.32 -15.26 2.01
N PRO A 95 8.62 -15.54 3.13
CA PRO A 95 8.77 -14.77 4.36
C PRO A 95 10.18 -14.94 4.93
N GLY A 96 10.76 -13.84 5.43
CA GLY A 96 12.07 -13.86 6.09
C GLY A 96 13.25 -13.62 5.15
N LEU A 97 13.02 -13.33 3.87
CA LEU A 97 14.05 -12.78 2.99
C LEU A 97 14.57 -11.47 3.57
N ARG A 98 15.81 -11.49 4.08
CA ARG A 98 16.53 -10.30 4.53
C ARG A 98 16.80 -9.40 3.33
N GLN A 99 15.98 -8.37 3.16
CA GLN A 99 16.23 -7.37 2.15
C GLN A 99 17.29 -6.37 2.60
N LYS A 100 18.05 -5.84 1.63
CA LYS A 100 19.09 -4.84 1.87
C LYS A 100 18.55 -3.51 2.40
N THR A 101 17.27 -3.23 2.22
CA THR A 101 16.61 -1.98 2.62
C THR A 101 15.33 -2.33 3.36
N SER A 102 15.17 -1.77 4.56
CA SER A 102 13.97 -2.00 5.37
C SER A 102 12.74 -1.37 4.73
N LEU A 103 11.55 -1.90 5.04
CA LEU A 103 10.28 -1.29 4.63
C LEU A 103 10.19 0.15 5.16
N GLU A 104 10.61 0.37 6.40
CA GLU A 104 10.61 1.68 7.05
C GLU A 104 11.42 2.71 6.25
N GLU A 105 12.61 2.35 5.78
CA GLU A 105 13.42 3.22 4.92
C GLU A 105 12.73 3.54 3.60
N GLN A 106 12.08 2.56 2.95
CA GLN A 106 11.37 2.77 1.68
C GLN A 106 10.15 3.68 1.86
N ILE A 107 9.36 3.47 2.93
CA ILE A 107 8.24 4.34 3.29
C ILE A 107 8.72 5.76 3.59
N GLN A 108 9.83 5.90 4.32
CA GLN A 108 10.39 7.22 4.62
C GLN A 108 10.88 7.93 3.35
N ARG A 109 11.51 7.21 2.41
CA ARG A 109 11.88 7.76 1.09
C ARG A 109 10.66 8.22 0.31
N LEU A 110 9.59 7.42 0.28
CA LEU A 110 8.32 7.79 -0.35
C LEU A 110 7.72 9.04 0.32
N ARG A 111 7.70 9.10 1.65
CA ARG A 111 7.23 10.27 2.42
C ARG A 111 8.00 11.53 2.05
N THR A 112 9.33 11.47 2.01
CA THR A 112 10.17 12.61 1.64
C THR A 112 9.83 13.10 0.24
N LYS A 113 9.74 12.20 -0.75
CA LYS A 113 9.40 12.56 -2.14
C LYS A 113 8.02 13.21 -2.27
N LEU A 114 7.03 12.68 -1.56
CA LEU A 114 5.67 13.23 -1.56
C LEU A 114 5.61 14.58 -0.81
N THR A 115 6.40 14.76 0.25
CA THR A 115 6.53 16.05 0.96
C THR A 115 7.18 17.11 0.08
N ASP A 116 8.23 16.75 -0.67
CA ASP A 116 8.88 17.65 -1.61
C ASP A 116 7.95 18.03 -2.77
N LEU A 117 7.12 17.09 -3.24
CA LEU A 117 6.06 17.36 -4.21
C LEU A 117 5.01 18.33 -3.64
N GLN A 118 4.59 18.13 -2.38
CA GLN A 118 3.62 19.00 -1.70
C GLN A 118 4.11 20.44 -1.57
N ARG A 119 5.41 20.64 -1.28
CA ARG A 119 6.02 21.97 -1.18
C ARG A 119 6.03 22.74 -2.50
N GLN A 120 5.98 22.04 -3.64
CA GLN A 120 6.02 22.64 -4.97
C GLN A 120 4.62 22.89 -5.56
N LEU A 121 3.58 22.31 -4.97
CA LEU A 121 2.20 22.55 -5.37
C LEU A 121 1.73 23.94 -4.91
N PRO A 122 0.98 24.68 -5.75
CA PRO A 122 0.32 25.90 -5.31
C PRO A 122 -0.72 25.59 -4.22
N GLU A 123 -1.02 26.58 -3.38
CA GLU A 123 -2.13 26.49 -2.44
C GLU A 123 -3.43 26.17 -3.18
N GLY A 124 -4.16 25.17 -2.69
CA GLY A 124 -5.39 24.70 -3.32
C GLY A 124 -5.72 23.25 -2.96
N GLU A 125 -6.77 22.73 -3.58
CA GLU A 125 -7.34 21.40 -3.30
C GLU A 125 -6.31 20.28 -3.48
N GLN A 126 -5.44 20.38 -4.48
CA GLN A 126 -4.41 19.37 -4.77
C GLN A 126 -3.40 19.24 -3.62
N LYS A 127 -2.99 20.37 -3.03
CA LYS A 127 -2.06 20.39 -1.91
C LYS A 127 -2.71 19.82 -0.65
N ALA A 128 -3.97 20.17 -0.38
CA ALA A 128 -4.75 19.63 0.73
C ALA A 128 -5.02 18.12 0.61
N LEU A 129 -5.28 17.64 -0.61
CA LEU A 129 -5.45 16.21 -0.89
C LEU A 129 -4.15 15.45 -0.65
N LEU A 130 -3.01 15.98 -1.13
CA LEU A 130 -1.71 15.37 -0.90
C LEU A 130 -1.32 15.39 0.57
N GLU A 131 -1.68 16.44 1.32
CA GLU A 131 -1.51 16.50 2.77
C GLU A 131 -2.28 15.37 3.48
N THR A 132 -3.53 15.15 3.09
CA THR A 132 -4.36 14.06 3.62
C THR A 132 -3.76 12.69 3.31
N VAL A 133 -3.23 12.52 2.08
CA VAL A 133 -2.53 11.29 1.69
C VAL A 133 -1.29 11.06 2.56
N LEU A 134 -0.47 12.10 2.77
CA LEU A 134 0.74 12.05 3.58
C LEU A 134 0.46 11.76 5.07
N GLN A 135 -0.51 12.46 5.67
CA GLN A 135 -0.77 12.40 7.10
C GLN A 135 -1.62 11.20 7.51
N THR A 136 -2.57 10.78 6.67
CA THR A 136 -3.52 9.73 7.07
C THR A 136 -3.22 8.43 6.34
N ARG A 137 -3.18 8.45 5.00
CA ARG A 137 -3.11 7.22 4.20
C ARG A 137 -1.75 6.56 4.29
N LEU A 138 -0.67 7.33 4.19
CA LEU A 138 0.69 6.78 4.25
C LEU A 138 1.02 6.26 5.65
N ASN A 139 0.57 6.94 6.71
CA ASN A 139 0.74 6.49 8.08
C ASN A 139 -0.01 5.18 8.33
N ARG A 140 -1.28 5.12 7.93
CA ARG A 140 -2.08 3.89 8.02
C ARG A 140 -1.45 2.74 7.23
N PHE A 141 -1.02 3.02 6.00
CA PHE A 141 -0.32 2.04 5.17
C PHE A 141 0.95 1.52 5.86
N ALA A 142 1.74 2.39 6.49
CA ALA A 142 2.94 1.98 7.22
C ALA A 142 2.60 1.04 8.38
N THR A 143 1.59 1.38 9.19
CA THR A 143 1.11 0.55 10.30
C THR A 143 0.57 -0.80 9.81
N ASP A 144 -0.24 -0.79 8.74
CA ASP A 144 -0.81 -2.00 8.17
C ASP A 144 0.28 -2.91 7.57
N ALA A 145 1.27 -2.32 6.89
CA ALA A 145 2.39 -3.06 6.31
C ALA A 145 3.33 -3.64 7.38
N GLU A 146 3.59 -2.92 8.47
CA GLU A 146 4.34 -3.45 9.62
C GLU A 146 3.57 -4.59 10.32
N GLY A 147 2.26 -4.41 10.52
CA GLY A 147 1.39 -5.45 11.06
C GLY A 147 1.39 -6.71 10.20
N PHE A 148 1.30 -6.53 8.87
CA PHE A 148 1.45 -7.62 7.90
C PHE A 148 2.79 -8.32 8.04
N LEU A 149 3.90 -7.59 8.15
CA LEU A 149 5.22 -8.18 8.30
C LEU A 149 5.39 -8.97 9.60
N ARG A 150 4.82 -8.48 10.69
CA ARG A 150 4.84 -9.20 11.95
C ARG A 150 4.13 -10.55 11.81
N ILE A 151 2.98 -10.56 11.14
CA ILE A 151 2.22 -11.79 10.87
C ILE A 151 2.96 -12.69 9.89
N SER A 152 3.61 -12.14 8.86
CA SER A 152 4.29 -12.94 7.84
C SER A 152 5.55 -13.63 8.36
N HIS A 153 6.28 -13.02 9.29
CA HIS A 153 7.50 -13.58 9.86
C HIS A 153 7.26 -14.60 10.97
N ASP A 154 6.14 -14.48 11.70
CA ASP A 154 5.82 -15.39 12.78
C ASP A 154 4.83 -16.46 12.31
N ASN A 155 5.31 -17.69 12.11
CA ASN A 155 4.48 -18.83 11.73
C ASN A 155 3.32 -19.08 12.71
N ARG A 156 3.46 -18.73 14.00
CA ARG A 156 2.38 -18.88 14.99
C ARG A 156 1.29 -17.84 14.76
N LEU A 157 1.66 -16.62 14.38
CA LEU A 157 0.69 -15.57 14.03
C LEU A 157 0.04 -15.84 12.66
N ARG A 158 0.80 -16.37 11.70
CA ARG A 158 0.31 -16.78 10.39
C ARG A 158 -0.65 -17.95 10.48
N PHE A 159 -0.35 -18.92 11.34
CA PHE A 159 -1.08 -20.17 11.46
C PHE A 159 -1.39 -20.52 12.93
N PRO A 160 -2.24 -19.75 13.62
CA PRO A 160 -2.48 -19.91 15.07
C PRO A 160 -2.99 -21.30 15.45
N SER A 161 -3.69 -21.98 14.54
CA SER A 161 -4.17 -23.35 14.75
C SER A 161 -3.05 -24.40 14.78
N THR A 162 -1.87 -24.11 14.24
CA THR A 162 -0.73 -25.04 14.29
C THR A 162 -0.23 -25.22 15.72
N GLU A 163 -0.30 -24.19 16.56
CA GLU A 163 0.06 -24.30 17.97
C GLU A 163 -0.83 -25.31 18.69
N ILE A 164 -2.16 -25.22 18.51
CA ILE A 164 -3.11 -26.17 19.12
C ILE A 164 -2.84 -27.59 18.60
N MET A 165 -2.60 -27.73 17.29
CA MET A 165 -2.29 -29.02 16.68
C MET A 165 -1.00 -29.64 17.25
N GLN A 166 0.05 -28.84 17.43
CA GLN A 166 1.36 -29.32 17.89
C GLN A 166 1.42 -29.53 19.41
N THR A 167 0.84 -28.62 20.20
CA THR A 167 1.01 -28.61 21.67
C THR A 167 -0.07 -29.41 22.40
N ARG A 168 -1.28 -29.51 21.85
CA ARG A 168 -2.39 -30.17 22.54
C ARG A 168 -2.79 -31.50 21.91
N MET A 169 -2.83 -31.54 20.58
CA MET A 169 -3.32 -32.73 19.88
C MET A 169 -2.22 -33.75 19.59
N ARG A 170 -1.01 -33.33 19.21
CA ARG A 170 0.08 -34.24 18.85
C ARG A 170 0.41 -35.24 19.95
N ASP A 171 0.65 -34.76 21.17
CA ASP A 171 1.10 -35.62 22.26
C ASP A 171 -0.01 -36.59 22.68
N LYS A 172 -1.24 -36.08 22.83
CA LYS A 172 -2.41 -36.92 23.14
C LYS A 172 -2.67 -37.97 22.06
N ALA A 173 -2.50 -37.62 20.79
CA ALA A 173 -2.66 -38.54 19.68
C ALA A 173 -1.57 -39.60 19.64
N ALA A 174 -0.32 -39.24 19.93
CA ALA A 174 0.76 -40.20 20.03
C ALA A 174 0.49 -41.21 21.15
N THR A 175 0.23 -40.71 22.36
CA THR A 175 -0.02 -41.57 23.54
C THR A 175 -1.23 -42.50 23.34
N PHE A 176 -2.34 -42.00 22.80
CA PHE A 176 -3.52 -42.85 22.57
C PHE A 176 -3.26 -43.92 21.50
N THR A 177 -2.53 -43.59 20.44
CA THR A 177 -2.18 -44.54 19.38
C THR A 177 -1.23 -45.61 19.90
N GLU A 178 -0.25 -45.23 20.71
CA GLU A 178 0.69 -46.13 21.38
C GLU A 178 -0.05 -47.12 22.28
N ILE A 179 -0.85 -46.63 23.23
CA ILE A 179 -1.61 -47.47 24.17
C ILE A 179 -2.51 -48.48 23.44
N ILE A 180 -3.22 -48.05 22.39
CA ILE A 180 -4.08 -48.97 21.63
C ILE A 180 -3.27 -49.98 20.84
N THR A 181 -2.16 -49.57 20.24
CA THR A 181 -1.32 -50.48 19.46
C THR A 181 -0.73 -51.56 20.35
N ASP A 182 -0.20 -51.16 21.52
CA ASP A 182 0.35 -52.09 22.52
C ASP A 182 -0.74 -53.05 23.02
N ALA A 183 -1.94 -52.53 23.34
CA ALA A 183 -3.06 -53.37 23.75
C ALA A 183 -3.50 -54.35 22.66
N LEU A 184 -3.52 -53.93 21.40
CA LEU A 184 -3.85 -54.80 20.26
C LEU A 184 -2.78 -55.87 20.02
N ASP A 185 -1.51 -55.52 20.17
CA ASP A 185 -0.40 -56.47 20.03
C ASP A 185 -0.41 -57.51 21.16
N GLU A 186 -0.66 -57.09 22.41
CA GLU A 186 -0.81 -58.01 23.55
C GLU A 186 -2.00 -58.97 23.36
N LEU A 187 -3.15 -58.44 22.92
CA LEU A 187 -4.35 -59.25 22.64
C LEU A 187 -4.14 -60.23 21.49
N ARG A 188 -3.27 -59.90 20.53
CA ARG A 188 -2.92 -60.79 19.42
C ARG A 188 -2.01 -61.93 19.87
N ASP A 189 -1.09 -61.65 20.79
CA ASP A 189 -0.10 -62.63 21.26
C ASP A 189 -0.71 -63.63 22.26
N GLN A 190 -1.76 -63.23 22.99
CA GLN A 190 -2.57 -64.13 23.81
C GLN A 190 -3.37 -65.10 22.91
N HIS A 191 -2.99 -66.38 22.90
CA HIS A 191 -3.60 -67.43 22.05
C HIS A 191 -5.11 -67.67 22.31
N ASP A 192 -5.64 -67.24 23.45
CA ASP A 192 -7.07 -67.30 23.81
C ASP A 192 -7.78 -65.93 23.72
N GLY A 193 -7.16 -64.95 23.05
CA GLY A 193 -7.73 -63.63 22.85
C GLY A 193 -9.11 -63.70 22.19
N SER A 194 -10.13 -63.21 22.92
CA SER A 194 -11.48 -63.02 22.38
C SER A 194 -11.41 -62.26 21.05
N THR A 195 -11.78 -62.91 19.95
CA THR A 195 -11.82 -62.29 18.61
C THR A 195 -12.69 -61.02 18.60
N GLU A 196 -13.68 -60.96 19.50
CA GLU A 196 -14.54 -59.80 19.69
C GLU A 196 -13.77 -58.61 20.31
N LEU A 197 -12.92 -58.87 21.31
CA LEU A 197 -12.12 -57.84 21.97
C LEU A 197 -11.08 -57.23 21.01
N LEU A 198 -10.47 -58.07 20.17
CA LEU A 198 -9.53 -57.64 19.13
C LEU A 198 -10.21 -56.82 18.02
N LEU A 199 -11.42 -57.21 17.61
CA LEU A 199 -12.23 -56.42 16.66
C LEU A 199 -12.62 -55.05 17.23
N ASP A 200 -12.94 -55.01 18.53
CA ASP A 200 -13.30 -53.79 19.24
C ASP A 200 -12.13 -52.83 19.39
N GLY A 201 -10.93 -53.35 19.68
CA GLY A 201 -9.70 -52.55 19.67
C GLY A 201 -9.41 -51.93 18.29
N TYR A 202 -9.61 -52.68 17.20
CA TYR A 202 -9.45 -52.12 15.85
C TYR A 202 -10.49 -51.04 15.53
N ARG A 203 -11.74 -51.19 15.98
CA ARG A 203 -12.79 -50.17 15.82
C ARG A 203 -12.45 -48.90 16.60
N LEU A 204 -11.91 -49.04 17.81
CA LEU A 204 -11.45 -47.92 18.63
C LEU A 204 -10.31 -47.17 17.93
N HIS A 205 -9.32 -47.91 17.41
CA HIS A 205 -8.22 -47.34 16.62
C HIS A 205 -8.72 -46.59 15.39
N ASP A 206 -9.58 -47.20 14.57
CA ASP A 206 -10.14 -46.58 13.35
C ASP A 206 -10.95 -45.32 13.68
N THR A 207 -11.78 -45.36 14.72
CA THR A 207 -12.57 -44.20 15.16
C THR A 207 -11.66 -43.04 15.59
N TRP A 208 -10.57 -43.35 16.29
CA TRP A 208 -9.57 -42.35 16.65
C TRP A 208 -8.88 -41.72 15.43
N GLN A 209 -8.49 -42.54 14.44
CA GLN A 209 -7.91 -42.03 13.20
C GLN A 209 -8.89 -41.11 12.44
N LYS A 210 -10.19 -41.43 12.45
CA LYS A 210 -11.24 -40.57 11.88
C LYS A 210 -11.33 -39.22 12.59
N ILE A 211 -11.28 -39.20 13.93
CA ILE A 211 -11.26 -37.95 14.71
C ILE A 211 -10.06 -37.09 14.32
N LEU A 212 -8.86 -37.69 14.26
CA LEU A 212 -7.65 -36.97 13.86
C LEU A 212 -7.72 -36.42 12.44
N SER A 213 -8.30 -37.20 11.51
CA SER A 213 -8.51 -36.78 10.13
C SER A 213 -9.44 -35.58 10.02
N GLU A 214 -10.62 -35.63 10.66
CA GLU A 214 -11.56 -34.51 10.67
C GLU A 214 -10.97 -33.27 11.37
N PHE A 215 -10.19 -33.45 12.44
CA PHE A 215 -9.49 -32.34 13.08
C PHE A 215 -8.48 -31.66 12.16
N ARG A 216 -7.67 -32.45 11.42
CA ARG A 216 -6.74 -31.91 10.41
C ARG A 216 -7.49 -31.15 9.31
N LEU A 217 -8.62 -31.68 8.85
CA LEU A 217 -9.47 -31.02 7.87
C LEU A 217 -10.13 -29.75 8.41
N LEU A 218 -10.53 -29.72 9.68
CA LEU A 218 -11.03 -28.51 10.35
C LEU A 218 -9.97 -27.41 10.35
N VAL A 219 -8.74 -27.76 10.71
CA VAL A 219 -7.59 -26.84 10.68
C VAL A 219 -7.30 -26.38 9.25
N ALA A 220 -7.35 -27.28 8.26
CA ALA A 220 -7.12 -26.92 6.87
C ALA A 220 -8.21 -26.03 6.26
N ASN A 221 -9.49 -26.23 6.64
CA ASN A 221 -10.60 -25.37 6.24
C ASN A 221 -10.40 -23.94 6.75
N ARG A 222 -9.84 -23.78 7.96
CA ARG A 222 -9.50 -22.45 8.49
C ARG A 222 -8.45 -21.71 7.64
N PHE A 223 -7.61 -22.44 6.92
CA PHE A 223 -6.65 -21.87 5.98
C PHE A 223 -7.24 -21.61 4.58
N GLY A 224 -8.53 -21.87 4.38
CA GLY A 224 -9.20 -21.66 3.09
C GLY A 224 -8.75 -22.63 2.00
N VAL A 225 -8.15 -23.77 2.37
CA VAL A 225 -7.56 -24.72 1.41
C VAL A 225 -8.64 -25.52 0.65
N PHE A 226 -9.77 -25.82 1.30
CA PHE A 226 -10.73 -26.82 0.80
C PHE A 226 -12.18 -26.35 0.70
N ALA A 227 -12.53 -25.11 1.08
CA ALA A 227 -13.91 -24.65 1.07
C ALA A 227 -14.04 -23.19 0.62
N ASP A 228 -15.03 -22.93 -0.23
CA ASP A 228 -15.45 -21.58 -0.64
C ASP A 228 -16.00 -20.79 0.57
N ASP A 229 -16.62 -21.50 1.53
CA ASP A 229 -16.99 -20.98 2.85
C ASP A 229 -16.22 -21.73 3.96
N PRO A 230 -15.11 -21.15 4.45
CA PRO A 230 -14.34 -21.69 5.57
C PRO A 230 -15.16 -21.95 6.84
N LEU A 231 -16.16 -21.10 7.14
CA LEU A 231 -16.93 -21.19 8.37
C LEU A 231 -17.87 -22.39 8.35
N ALA A 232 -18.66 -22.52 7.28
CA ALA A 232 -19.54 -23.67 7.08
C ALA A 232 -18.74 -24.98 7.03
N GLY A 233 -17.60 -24.97 6.33
CA GLY A 233 -16.69 -26.10 6.28
C GLY A 233 -16.16 -26.49 7.66
N MET A 234 -15.72 -25.55 8.49
CA MET A 234 -15.26 -25.84 9.86
C MET A 234 -16.39 -26.39 10.74
N GLN A 235 -17.60 -25.84 10.65
CA GLN A 235 -18.75 -26.30 11.44
C GLN A 235 -19.11 -27.76 11.13
N ALA A 236 -19.14 -28.13 9.84
CA ALA A 236 -19.39 -29.51 9.44
C ALA A 236 -18.33 -30.48 10.00
N ARG A 237 -17.04 -30.11 9.94
CA ARG A 237 -15.95 -30.93 10.51
C ARG A 237 -16.03 -31.04 12.03
N ALA A 238 -16.40 -29.96 12.71
CA ALA A 238 -16.63 -29.98 14.15
C ALA A 238 -17.75 -30.95 14.54
N GLY A 239 -18.88 -30.93 13.81
CA GLY A 239 -19.96 -31.89 14.01
C GLY A 239 -19.53 -33.35 13.78
N ASN A 240 -18.71 -33.63 12.76
CA ASN A 240 -18.17 -34.97 12.53
C ASN A 240 -17.27 -35.43 13.70
N ILE A 241 -16.43 -34.54 14.24
CA ILE A 241 -15.59 -34.84 15.40
C ILE A 241 -16.46 -35.20 16.60
N GLU A 242 -17.55 -34.46 16.86
CA GLU A 242 -18.47 -34.75 17.95
C GLU A 242 -19.12 -36.14 17.81
N ILE A 243 -19.57 -36.49 16.59
CA ILE A 243 -20.15 -37.80 16.29
C ILE A 243 -19.12 -38.91 16.55
N TYR A 244 -17.90 -38.78 16.01
CA TYR A 244 -16.87 -39.81 16.22
C TYR A 244 -16.40 -39.89 17.68
N MET A 245 -16.37 -38.78 18.41
CA MET A 245 -16.10 -38.78 19.85
C MET A 245 -17.17 -39.52 20.63
N ALA A 246 -18.46 -39.35 20.29
CA ALA A 246 -19.55 -40.09 20.90
C ALA A 246 -19.42 -41.61 20.64
N HIS A 247 -19.06 -42.00 19.41
CA HIS A 247 -18.77 -43.40 19.09
C HIS A 247 -17.58 -43.93 19.89
N LEU A 248 -16.47 -43.18 19.95
CA LEU A 248 -15.28 -43.57 20.72
C LEU A 248 -15.62 -43.82 22.20
N GLN A 249 -16.41 -42.93 22.81
CA GLN A 249 -16.85 -43.09 24.19
C GLN A 249 -17.76 -44.32 24.39
N GLN A 250 -18.63 -44.61 23.42
CA GLN A 250 -19.47 -45.80 23.47
C GLN A 250 -18.65 -47.09 23.36
N GLU A 251 -17.66 -47.12 22.47
CA GLU A 251 -16.73 -48.25 22.31
C GLU A 251 -15.88 -48.46 23.57
N LEU A 252 -15.33 -47.40 24.17
CA LEU A 252 -14.62 -47.47 25.45
C LEU A 252 -15.49 -48.01 26.57
N LYS A 253 -16.75 -47.55 26.69
CA LYS A 253 -17.71 -48.08 27.67
C LYS A 253 -18.09 -49.54 27.42
N ARG A 254 -18.03 -50.01 26.17
CA ARG A 254 -18.26 -51.43 25.86
C ARG A 254 -17.07 -52.25 26.34
N LEU A 255 -15.85 -51.81 26.06
CA LEU A 255 -14.62 -52.45 26.51
C LEU A 255 -14.52 -52.52 28.04
N GLU A 256 -14.89 -51.44 28.75
CA GLU A 256 -14.88 -51.40 30.23
C GLU A 256 -15.84 -52.43 30.86
N LYS A 257 -16.92 -52.79 30.15
CA LYS A 257 -17.93 -53.76 30.63
C LYS A 257 -17.59 -55.20 30.27
N MET A 258 -16.59 -55.43 29.42
CA MET A 258 -16.16 -56.78 29.09
C MET A 258 -15.38 -57.37 30.27
N PRO A 259 -15.66 -58.62 30.69
CA PRO A 259 -14.86 -59.27 31.71
C PRO A 259 -13.41 -59.37 31.22
N ALA A 260 -12.47 -59.05 32.10
CA ALA A 260 -11.05 -59.15 31.78
C ALA A 260 -10.73 -60.59 31.33
N PRO A 261 -9.93 -60.78 30.27
CA PRO A 261 -9.55 -62.11 29.82
C PRO A 261 -8.90 -62.89 30.96
N GLU A 262 -9.22 -64.19 31.09
CA GLU A 262 -8.63 -65.04 32.13
C GLU A 262 -7.09 -65.02 32.00
N GLY A 263 -6.40 -64.37 32.94
CA GLY A 263 -4.94 -64.26 32.96
C GLY A 263 -4.35 -62.85 32.92
N THR A 264 -5.16 -61.78 32.79
CA THR A 264 -4.63 -60.40 32.88
C THR A 264 -4.21 -60.04 34.31
N LEU A 265 -2.93 -59.75 34.49
CA LEU A 265 -2.38 -59.14 35.71
C LEU A 265 -2.93 -57.71 35.85
N TYR A 266 -3.64 -57.44 36.94
CA TYR A 266 -4.05 -56.08 37.30
C TYR A 266 -2.79 -55.23 37.51
N LEU A 267 -2.63 -54.16 36.72
CA LEU A 267 -1.77 -53.05 37.12
C LEU A 267 -2.49 -52.35 38.28
N GLU A 268 -1.98 -52.52 39.50
CA GLU A 268 -2.44 -51.72 40.63
C GLU A 268 -2.26 -50.24 40.27
N PRO A 269 -3.26 -49.39 40.53
CA PRO A 269 -3.11 -47.96 40.32
C PRO A 269 -2.03 -47.44 41.28
N GLU A 270 -0.91 -46.95 40.74
CA GLU A 270 0.04 -46.16 41.53
C GLU A 270 -0.70 -44.93 42.07
N THR A 271 -0.86 -44.90 43.40
CA THR A 271 -1.42 -43.79 44.19
C THR A 271 -0.51 -42.58 44.22
#